data_AF-A0A2D6NE18-F1
#
_entry.id   AF-A0A2D6NE18-F1
#
_cell.length_a   1.000
_cell.length_b   1.000
_cell.length_c   1.000
_cell.angle_alpha   90.00
_cell.angle_beta   90.00
_cell.angle_gamma   90.00
#
_symmetry.space_group_name_H-M   'P 1'
#
loop_
_entity.id
_entity.type
_entity.pdbx_description
1 polymer ?
#
loop_
_entity_poly.entity_id
_entity_poly.type
_entity_poly.pdbx_seq_one_letter_code
_entity_poly.pdbx_strand_id
1 'polypeptide(L)'
;MARLVGSIVRQNIVEILYFMKKGYGYEIHKIYLEIFPKISQRLVYYHLKKGLATNEFKIFDIKKEKGSYSWGEIVEKTYYCLGNKASPKVDSRIKEYFDSIKSP
;
A
#
# COMPACT_ATOMS: atom_id res chain seq x y z
N MET A 1 -10.50 16.00 23.21
CA MET A 1 -9.45 15.35 22.40
C MET A 1 -10.09 14.65 21.22
N ALA A 2 -10.02 15.22 20.02
CA ALA A 2 -10.60 14.62 18.82
C ALA A 2 -9.85 13.33 18.46
N ARG A 3 -10.54 12.19 18.48
CA ARG A 3 -10.02 10.91 17.97
C ARG A 3 -9.75 11.09 16.48
N LEU A 4 -8.49 11.14 16.05
CA LEU A 4 -8.13 11.06 14.64
C LEU A 4 -8.77 9.78 14.09
N VAL A 5 -9.80 9.94 13.24
CA VAL A 5 -10.58 8.83 12.69
C VAL A 5 -9.72 8.18 11.60
N GLY A 6 -8.75 7.37 12.00
CA GLY A 6 -7.80 6.75 11.07
C GLY A 6 -6.55 6.25 11.76
N SER A 7 -5.98 5.15 11.27
CA SER A 7 -4.62 4.75 11.67
C SER A 7 -3.65 5.50 10.77
N ILE A 8 -2.60 6.11 11.33
CA ILE A 8 -1.55 6.79 10.57
C ILE A 8 -0.93 5.87 9.51
N VAL A 9 -0.74 4.59 9.85
CA VAL A 9 -0.21 3.57 8.93
C VAL A 9 -1.16 3.37 7.74
N ARG A 10 -2.47 3.31 7.98
CA ARG A 10 -3.45 3.17 6.90
C ARG A 10 -3.53 4.42 6.03
N GLN A 11 -3.44 5.61 6.62
CA GLN A 11 -3.36 6.86 5.85
C GLN A 11 -2.13 6.85 4.96
N ASN A 12 -0.96 6.51 5.49
CA ASN A 12 0.27 6.41 4.70
C ASN A 12 0.11 5.42 3.53
N ILE A 13 -0.57 4.28 3.73
CA ILE A 13 -0.87 3.34 2.63
C ILE A 13 -1.82 3.97 1.59
N VAL A 14 -2.82 4.75 2.01
CA VAL A 14 -3.69 5.54 1.10
C VAL A 14 -2.85 6.50 0.26
N GLU A 15 -1.94 7.24 0.87
CA GLU A 15 -1.06 8.16 0.17
C GLU A 15 -0.14 7.42 -0.83
N ILE A 16 0.49 6.31 -0.41
CA ILE A 16 1.35 5.51 -1.31
C ILE A 16 0.54 5.07 -2.54
N LEU A 17 -0.64 4.46 -2.32
CA LEU A 17 -1.53 4.00 -3.39
C LEU A 17 -2.06 5.14 -4.26
N TYR A 18 -2.23 6.35 -3.72
CA TYR A 18 -2.61 7.53 -4.48
C TYR A 18 -1.58 7.88 -5.57
N PHE A 19 -0.29 7.82 -5.23
CA PHE A 19 0.79 8.14 -6.16
C PHE A 19 1.11 7.00 -7.13
N MET A 20 1.22 5.74 -6.66
CA MET A 20 1.51 4.58 -7.53
C MET A 20 0.32 4.07 -8.34
N LYS A 21 -0.91 4.51 -7.99
CA LYS A 21 -2.20 4.05 -8.53
C LYS A 21 -2.59 2.62 -8.15
N LYS A 22 -1.66 1.67 -8.16
CA LYS A 22 -1.87 0.30 -7.69
C LYS A 22 -0.57 -0.33 -7.19
N GLY A 23 -0.68 -1.27 -6.25
CA GLY A 23 0.46 -2.04 -5.77
C GLY A 23 0.04 -3.26 -4.97
N TYR A 24 0.96 -4.21 -4.78
CA TYR A 24 0.73 -5.40 -3.95
C TYR A 24 1.39 -5.26 -2.58
N GLY A 25 0.96 -6.06 -1.61
CA GLY A 25 1.29 -5.84 -0.19
C GLY A 25 2.79 -5.73 0.12
N TYR A 26 3.64 -6.49 -0.56
CA TYR A 26 5.09 -6.42 -0.39
C TYR A 26 5.72 -5.16 -0.99
N GLU A 27 5.26 -4.71 -2.16
CA GLU A 27 5.71 -3.48 -2.79
C GLU A 27 5.31 -2.25 -1.97
N ILE A 28 4.06 -2.21 -1.50
CA ILE A 28 3.57 -1.16 -0.59
C ILE A 28 4.43 -1.11 0.67
N HIS A 29 4.75 -2.28 1.24
CA HIS A 29 5.60 -2.38 2.42
C HIS A 29 7.01 -1.85 2.17
N LYS A 30 7.65 -2.19 1.05
CA LYS A 30 8.96 -1.65 0.69
C LYS A 30 8.97 -0.12 0.64
N ILE A 31 8.06 0.47 -0.13
CA ILE A 31 7.97 1.92 -0.26
C ILE A 31 7.66 2.58 1.09
N TYR A 32 6.82 1.95 1.90
CA TYR A 32 6.56 2.42 3.26
C TYR A 32 7.85 2.51 4.07
N LEU A 33 8.70 1.49 4.04
CA LEU A 33 9.96 1.45 4.80
C LEU A 33 11.00 2.47 4.34
N GLU A 34 10.95 2.90 3.08
CA GLU A 34 11.84 3.95 2.55
C GLU A 34 11.48 5.34 3.09
N ILE A 35 10.20 5.57 3.43
CA ILE A 35 9.67 6.92 3.74
C ILE A 35 9.34 7.08 5.24
N PHE A 36 8.98 5.98 5.92
CA PHE A 36 8.40 6.00 7.26
C PHE A 36 9.12 5.06 8.23
N PRO A 37 8.86 5.18 9.55
CA PRO A 37 9.42 4.26 10.53
C PRO A 37 9.11 2.79 10.22
N LYS A 38 10.05 1.91 10.55
CA LYS A 38 9.96 0.49 10.22
C LYS A 38 8.71 -0.16 10.84
N ILE A 39 7.96 -0.89 10.03
CA ILE A 39 6.82 -1.72 10.45
C ILE A 39 6.93 -3.13 9.87
N SER A 40 6.21 -4.08 10.47
CA SER A 40 6.13 -5.43 9.93
C SER A 40 5.23 -5.47 8.69
N GLN A 41 5.57 -6.35 7.74
CA GLN A 41 4.73 -6.58 6.56
C GLN A 41 3.31 -7.05 6.96
N ARG A 42 3.20 -7.81 8.06
CA ARG A 42 1.90 -8.24 8.63
C ARG A 42 1.01 -7.05 9.00
N LEU A 43 1.58 -5.96 9.51
CA LEU A 43 0.83 -4.75 9.83
C LEU A 43 0.28 -4.07 8.57
N VAL A 44 1.04 -4.07 7.48
CA VAL A 44 0.56 -3.58 6.17
C VAL A 44 -0.64 -4.41 5.70
N TYR A 45 -0.55 -5.74 5.72
CA TYR A 45 -1.67 -6.61 5.36
C TYR A 45 -2.90 -6.44 6.25
N TYR A 46 -2.70 -6.24 7.56
CA TYR A 46 -3.80 -5.91 8.46
C TYR A 46 -4.52 -4.63 8.03
N HIS A 47 -3.78 -3.57 7.68
CA HIS A 47 -4.37 -2.32 7.23
C HIS A 47 -5.00 -2.40 5.85
N LEU A 48 -4.43 -3.18 4.92
CA LEU A 48 -5.06 -3.46 3.62
C LEU A 48 -6.40 -4.18 3.80
N LYS A 49 -6.44 -5.24 4.62
CA LYS A 49 -7.69 -5.95 4.94
C LYS A 49 -8.72 -5.03 5.59
N LYS A 50 -8.30 -4.20 6.54
CA LYS A 50 -9.18 -3.23 7.20
C LYS A 50 -9.69 -2.16 6.22
N GLY A 51 -8.83 -1.67 5.35
CA GLY A 51 -9.19 -0.66 4.34
C GLY A 51 -10.10 -1.21 3.24
N LEU A 52 -10.01 -2.50 2.90
CA LEU A 52 -11.01 -3.18 2.08
C LEU A 52 -12.38 -3.17 2.77
N ALA A 53 -12.43 -3.54 4.06
CA ALA A 53 -13.68 -3.57 4.82
C ALA A 53 -14.34 -2.19 4.99
N THR A 54 -13.55 -1.11 4.97
CA THR A 54 -14.03 0.28 5.04
C THR A 54 -14.18 0.93 3.66
N ASN A 55 -13.95 0.21 2.56
CA ASN A 55 -13.93 0.74 1.18
C ASN A 55 -12.94 1.89 0.93
N GLU A 56 -11.91 2.02 1.79
CA GLU A 56 -10.76 2.88 1.55
C GLU A 56 -9.85 2.27 0.46
N PHE A 57 -9.86 0.95 0.33
CA PHE A 57 -9.16 0.21 -0.72
C PHE A 57 -10.12 -0.67 -1.51
N LYS A 58 -9.70 -1.08 -2.70
CA LYS A 58 -10.33 -2.14 -3.49
C LYS A 58 -9.28 -3.03 -4.13
N ILE A 59 -9.65 -4.28 -4.42
CA ILE A 59 -8.80 -5.18 -5.20
C ILE A 59 -8.87 -4.74 -6.66
N PHE A 60 -7.71 -4.47 -7.25
CA PHE A 60 -7.58 -4.13 -8.66
C PHE A 60 -7.45 -5.39 -9.52
N ASP A 61 -6.59 -6.33 -9.10
CA ASP A 61 -6.27 -7.55 -9.85
C ASP A 61 -5.66 -8.59 -8.92
N ILE A 62 -5.71 -9.86 -9.32
CA ILE A 62 -5.05 -10.97 -8.64
C ILE A 62 -4.23 -11.71 -9.69
N LYS A 63 -2.90 -11.57 -9.61
CA LYS A 63 -1.98 -12.20 -10.57
C LYS A 63 -1.28 -13.39 -9.94
N LYS A 64 -1.27 -14.49 -10.66
CA LYS A 64 -0.46 -15.67 -10.35
C LYS A 64 0.84 -15.57 -11.11
N GLU A 65 1.94 -15.33 -10.42
CA GLU A 65 3.27 -15.34 -11.01
C GLU A 65 3.90 -16.69 -10.76
N LYS A 66 4.38 -17.34 -11.83
CA LYS A 66 5.22 -18.53 -11.70
C LYS A 66 6.61 -18.10 -11.27
N GLY A 67 7.14 -18.70 -10.21
CA GLY A 67 8.49 -18.43 -9.73
C GLY A 67 9.09 -19.65 -9.05
N SER A 68 10.42 -19.75 -9.09
CA SER A 68 11.16 -20.82 -8.41
C SER A 68 11.35 -20.48 -6.93
N TYR A 69 10.27 -20.53 -6.16
CA TYR A 69 10.34 -20.34 -4.71
C TYR A 69 10.48 -21.69 -4.02
N SER A 70 11.21 -21.72 -2.90
CA SER A 70 11.48 -22.92 -2.11
C SER A 70 10.24 -23.62 -1.51
N TRP A 71 9.05 -23.03 -1.70
CA TRP A 71 7.78 -23.51 -1.11
C TRP A 71 6.63 -23.59 -2.13
N GLY A 72 6.92 -23.51 -3.44
CA GLY A 72 5.92 -23.69 -4.50
C GLY A 72 6.21 -22.88 -5.76
N GLU A 73 5.65 -23.34 -6.89
CA GLU A 73 5.91 -22.78 -8.22
C GLU A 73 5.10 -21.52 -8.55
N ILE A 74 4.10 -21.17 -7.73
CA ILE A 74 3.13 -20.10 -8.03
C ILE A 74 2.96 -19.21 -6.79
N VAL A 75 3.21 -17.91 -6.96
CA VAL A 75 2.86 -16.88 -5.97
C VAL A 75 1.67 -16.06 -6.46
N GLU A 76 0.68 -15.89 -5.59
CA GLU A 76 -0.46 -15.02 -5.87
C GLU A 76 -0.21 -13.62 -5.30
N LYS A 77 -0.26 -12.61 -6.18
CA LYS A 77 -0.18 -11.19 -5.81
C LYS A 77 -1.54 -10.54 -5.98
N THR A 78 -2.15 -10.19 -4.86
CA THR A 78 -3.30 -9.28 -4.84
C THR A 78 -2.82 -7.85 -5.01
N TYR A 79 -3.24 -7.19 -6.08
CA TYR A 79 -3.01 -5.77 -6.33
C TYR A 79 -4.17 -4.97 -5.76
N TYR A 80 -3.83 -3.92 -5.00
CA TYR A 80 -4.76 -3.01 -4.35
C TYR A 80 -4.69 -1.65 -5.03
N CYS A 81 -5.81 -0.93 -5.04
CA CYS A 81 -5.87 0.49 -5.39
C CYS A 81 -6.87 1.22 -4.49
N LEU A 82 -6.99 2.53 -4.67
CA LEU A 82 -7.91 3.33 -3.86
C LEU A 82 -9.37 2.96 -4.13
N GLY A 83 -10.10 2.78 -3.02
CA GLY A 83 -11.55 2.65 -3.01
C GLY A 83 -12.24 4.02 -3.01
N ASN A 84 -13.57 4.01 -3.06
CA ASN A 84 -14.38 5.24 -3.13
C ASN A 84 -14.42 6.04 -1.82
N LYS A 85 -14.06 5.42 -0.68
CA LYS A 85 -13.95 6.10 0.62
C LYS A 85 -12.52 6.50 0.96
N ALA A 86 -11.57 6.34 0.04
CA ALA A 86 -10.21 6.84 0.23
C ALA A 86 -10.22 8.37 0.30
N SER A 87 -9.45 8.93 1.23
CA SER A 87 -9.23 10.38 1.36
C SER A 87 -7.74 10.69 1.35
N PRO A 88 -7.08 10.67 0.16
CA PRO A 88 -5.68 11.05 0.04
C PRO A 88 -5.51 12.54 0.38
N LYS A 89 -4.44 12.86 1.09
CA LYS A 89 -4.06 14.20 1.56
C LYS A 89 -2.88 14.77 0.78
N VAL A 90 -2.29 13.98 -0.12
CA VAL A 90 -1.15 14.35 -0.97
C VAL A 90 0.06 14.68 -0.10
N ASP A 91 0.50 13.69 0.69
CA ASP A 91 1.66 13.84 1.58
C ASP A 91 2.93 14.17 0.77
N SER A 92 3.61 15.25 1.14
CA SER A 92 4.78 15.77 0.42
C SER A 92 5.96 14.79 0.43
N ARG A 93 6.16 14.04 1.50
CA ARG A 93 7.27 13.07 1.61
C ARG A 93 7.13 11.95 0.58
N ILE A 94 5.90 11.50 0.37
CA ILE A 94 5.62 10.47 -0.63
C ILE A 94 5.70 11.05 -2.04
N LYS A 95 5.22 12.28 -2.23
CA LYS A 95 5.39 12.99 -3.50
C LYS A 95 6.87 13.10 -3.89
N GLU A 96 7.71 13.58 -2.97
CA GLU A 96 9.16 13.72 -3.14
C GLU A 96 9.83 12.37 -3.48
N TYR A 97 9.43 11.29 -2.80
CA TYR A 97 9.90 9.94 -3.11
C TYR A 97 9.57 9.52 -4.55
N PHE A 98 8.34 9.72 -5.01
CA PHE A 98 7.97 9.35 -6.39
C PHE A 98 8.54 10.31 -7.44
N ASP A 99 8.80 11.57 -7.09
CA ASP A 99 9.44 12.53 -7.98
C ASP A 99 10.94 12.23 -8.15
N SER A 100 11.63 11.76 -7.10
CA SER A 100 13.05 11.38 -7.17
C SER A 100 13.28 10.12 -8.02
N ILE A 101 12.33 9.18 -8.04
CA ILE A 101 12.41 7.96 -8.85
C ILE A 101 12.07 8.23 -10.33
N LYS A 102 11.31 9.29 -10.62
CA LYS A 102 10.90 9.64 -11.99
C LYS A 102 11.88 10.53 -12.73
N SER A 103 12.88 11.08 -12.04
CA SER A 103 13.95 11.85 -12.68
C SER A 103 14.96 10.89 -13.31
N PRO A 104 15.13 10.89 -14.65
CA PRO A 104 16.17 10.11 -15.33
C PRO A 104 17.58 10.65 -15.06
#